data_AF-A0A2M7XKW3-F1
#
_entry.id   AF-A0A2M7XKW3-F1
#
_cell.length_a   1.000
_cell.length_b   1.000
_cell.length_c   1.000
_cell.angle_alpha   90.00
_cell.angle_beta   90.00
_cell.angle_gamma   90.00
#
_symmetry.space_group_name_H-M   'P 1'
#
loop_
_entity.id
_entity.type
_entity.pdbx_description
1 polymer ?
#
loop_
_entity_poly.entity_id
_entity_poly.type
_entity_poly.pdbx_seq_one_letter_code
_entity_poly.pdbx_strand_id
1 'polypeptide(L)'
;PLDKARFNNYDIVFFDPPYTPQGVNTWLIRAMEATLETGDNKKRKKPEFLSIKQYFMCYGYTDRNTERGLKIQKIITSLGLIIQEKIRGFNEYHKAKSIGSKSDLYILQPTPQVNIRSLDIAKSYFYTGQKEKRMPE
;
A
#
# COMPACT_ATOMS: atom_id res chain seq x y z
N PRO A 1 -1.10 1.43 -19.97
CA PRO A 1 -0.19 1.20 -18.82
C PRO A 1 0.85 2.33 -18.74
N LEU A 2 1.12 2.87 -17.54
CA LEU A 2 2.19 3.86 -17.36
C LEU A 2 3.56 3.18 -17.53
N ASP A 3 4.51 3.90 -18.14
CA ASP A 3 5.86 3.39 -18.39
C ASP A 3 6.61 3.14 -17.07
N LYS A 4 7.14 1.93 -16.91
CA LYS A 4 7.92 1.51 -15.74
C LYS A 4 9.17 2.34 -15.53
N ALA A 5 9.78 2.85 -16.60
CA ALA A 5 10.95 3.72 -16.49
C ALA A 5 10.64 5.01 -15.72
N ARG A 6 9.36 5.42 -15.64
CA ARG A 6 8.91 6.59 -14.88
C ARG A 6 8.65 6.29 -13.40
N PHE A 7 8.73 5.03 -12.97
CA PHE A 7 8.55 4.59 -11.58
C PHE A 7 9.88 4.25 -10.95
N ASN A 8 10.72 5.27 -10.74
CA ASN A 8 12.03 5.08 -10.14
C ASN A 8 12.27 6.10 -9.03
N ASN A 9 12.53 5.58 -7.84
CA ASN A 9 13.08 6.30 -6.70
C ASN A 9 12.26 7.52 -6.23
N TYR A 10 10.94 7.48 -6.32
CA TYR A 10 10.14 8.49 -5.61
C TYR A 10 10.37 8.39 -4.10
N ASP A 11 10.27 9.52 -3.41
CA ASP A 11 10.32 9.56 -1.95
C ASP A 11 8.92 9.39 -1.35
N ILE A 12 7.90 9.94 -2.01
CA ILE A 12 6.53 9.96 -1.49
C ILE A 12 5.56 9.45 -2.56
N VAL A 13 4.64 8.57 -2.17
CA VAL A 13 3.52 8.13 -3.02
C VAL A 13 2.22 8.35 -2.29
N PHE A 14 1.29 9.06 -2.93
CA PHE A 14 -0.07 9.27 -2.44
C PHE A 14 -1.07 8.52 -3.31
N PHE A 15 -2.01 7.79 -2.72
CA PHE A 15 -2.99 7.03 -3.48
C PHE A 15 -4.29 6.74 -2.70
N ASP A 16 -5.38 6.62 -3.47
CA ASP A 16 -6.72 6.21 -3.01
C ASP A 16 -7.08 4.88 -3.70
N PRO A 17 -6.77 3.72 -3.09
CA PRO A 17 -6.95 2.41 -3.69
C PRO A 17 -8.43 1.96 -3.68
N PRO A 18 -8.80 0.97 -4.51
CA PRO A 18 -10.04 0.23 -4.30
C PRO A 18 -10.10 -0.34 -2.88
N TYR A 19 -11.24 -0.15 -2.20
CA TYR A 19 -11.42 -0.42 -0.77
C TYR A 19 -11.52 -1.93 -0.40
N THR A 20 -11.11 -2.81 -1.31
CA THR A 20 -10.98 -4.25 -1.05
C THR A 20 -9.59 -4.56 -0.49
N PRO A 21 -9.44 -5.58 0.36
CA PRO A 21 -8.13 -5.99 0.88
C PRO A 21 -7.10 -6.29 -0.24
N GLN A 22 -7.55 -6.92 -1.32
CA GLN A 22 -6.74 -7.23 -2.48
C GLN A 22 -6.30 -5.95 -3.21
N GLY A 23 -7.23 -5.00 -3.42
CA GLY A 23 -6.94 -3.70 -4.01
C GLY A 23 -5.89 -2.93 -3.22
N VAL A 24 -6.08 -2.84 -1.90
CA VAL A 24 -5.10 -2.22 -0.99
C VAL A 24 -3.73 -2.89 -1.10
N ASN A 25 -3.67 -4.22 -1.04
CA ASN A 25 -2.42 -4.96 -1.16
C ASN A 25 -1.71 -4.71 -2.50
N THR A 26 -2.44 -4.76 -3.61
CA THR A 26 -1.88 -4.48 -4.93
C THR A 26 -1.33 -3.07 -5.01
N TRP A 27 -2.08 -2.06 -4.57
CA TRP A 27 -1.64 -0.66 -4.63
C TRP A 27 -0.46 -0.36 -3.71
N LEU A 28 -0.39 -0.96 -2.51
CA LEU A 28 0.79 -0.86 -1.65
C LEU A 28 2.04 -1.44 -2.32
N ILE A 29 1.93 -2.61 -2.94
CA ILE A 29 3.03 -3.19 -3.71
C ILE A 29 3.47 -2.25 -4.85
N ARG A 30 2.51 -1.64 -5.58
CA ARG A 30 2.83 -0.66 -6.64
C ARG A 30 3.52 0.59 -6.08
N ALA A 31 3.06 1.10 -4.94
CA ALA A 31 3.68 2.25 -4.29
C ALA A 31 5.13 1.93 -3.88
N MET A 32 5.36 0.76 -3.32
CA MET A 32 6.70 0.28 -2.95
C MET A 32 7.58 0.01 -4.18
N GLU A 33 7.04 -0.48 -5.29
CA GLU A 33 7.78 -0.63 -6.55
C GLU A 33 8.22 0.74 -7.11
N ALA A 34 7.40 1.77 -6.94
CA ALA A 34 7.71 3.13 -7.41
C ALA A 34 8.79 3.84 -6.58
N THR A 35 8.94 3.49 -5.29
CA THR A 35 9.90 4.11 -4.37
C THR A 35 11.16 3.27 -4.17
N LEU A 36 11.04 1.94 -4.16
CA LEU A 36 12.14 1.01 -3.89
C LEU A 36 12.70 0.51 -5.22
N GLU A 37 13.75 1.19 -5.68
CA GLU A 37 14.53 0.88 -6.89
C GLU A 37 14.76 -0.63 -7.08
N THR A 38 14.92 -1.07 -8.32
CA THR A 38 15.39 -2.43 -8.61
C THR A 38 16.90 -2.55 -8.43
N GLY A 39 17.40 -3.72 -8.02
CA GLY A 39 18.84 -3.98 -7.91
C GLY A 39 19.21 -4.55 -6.55
N ASP A 40 20.32 -4.07 -5.98
CA ASP A 40 20.89 -4.62 -4.74
C ASP A 40 19.91 -4.55 -3.55
N ASN A 41 19.51 -5.73 -3.08
CA ASN A 41 18.61 -5.88 -1.94
C ASN A 41 19.18 -5.33 -0.63
N LYS A 42 20.51 -5.26 -0.47
CA LYS A 42 21.13 -4.63 0.71
C LYS A 42 20.86 -3.13 0.70
N LYS A 43 21.10 -2.45 -0.43
CA LYS A 43 20.78 -1.02 -0.60
C LYS A 43 19.30 -0.73 -0.34
N ARG A 44 18.41 -1.53 -0.94
CA ARG A 44 16.95 -1.40 -0.79
C ARG A 44 16.45 -1.56 0.64
N LYS A 45 17.24 -2.14 1.54
CA LYS A 45 16.91 -2.37 2.95
C LYS A 45 17.67 -1.48 3.93
N LYS A 46 18.53 -0.59 3.43
CA LYS A 46 19.29 0.34 4.29
C LYS A 46 18.34 1.30 5.02
N PRO A 47 18.43 1.44 6.35
CA PRO A 47 17.56 2.35 7.10
C PRO A 47 17.58 3.79 6.58
N GLU A 48 18.75 4.29 6.15
CA GLU A 48 18.91 5.65 5.63
C GLU A 48 18.16 5.86 4.30
N PHE A 49 18.11 4.82 3.47
CA PHE A 49 17.36 4.84 2.22
C PHE A 49 15.85 4.73 2.47
N LEU A 50 15.45 3.94 3.47
CA LEU A 50 14.03 3.71 3.78
C LEU A 50 13.39 4.85 4.55
N SER A 51 14.15 5.57 5.38
CA SER A 51 13.63 6.63 6.24
C SER A 51 13.06 7.82 5.46
N ILE A 52 13.55 8.06 4.25
CA ILE A 52 13.04 9.11 3.36
C ILE A 52 11.78 8.69 2.60
N LYS A 53 11.38 7.41 2.67
CA LYS A 53 10.25 6.88 1.88
C LYS A 53 8.95 6.94 2.67
N GLN A 54 7.90 7.48 2.08
CA GLN A 54 6.57 7.58 2.71
C GLN A 54 5.45 7.19 1.74
N TYR A 55 4.43 6.53 2.29
CA TYR A 55 3.22 6.18 1.56
C TYR A 55 2.00 6.76 2.26
N PHE A 56 1.24 7.54 1.52
CA PHE A 56 0.01 8.18 1.96
C PHE A 56 -1.15 7.42 1.34
N MET A 57 -1.83 6.62 2.16
CA MET A 57 -2.89 5.74 1.69
C MET A 57 -4.24 6.19 2.26
N CYS A 58 -5.18 6.50 1.39
CA CYS A 58 -6.56 6.74 1.77
C CYS A 58 -7.25 5.39 2.01
N TYR A 59 -7.76 5.14 3.21
CA TYR A 59 -8.57 3.95 3.46
C TYR A 59 -9.58 4.20 4.57
N GLY A 60 -10.82 3.80 4.35
CA GLY A 60 -11.93 4.07 5.26
C GLY A 60 -12.63 2.78 5.68
N TYR A 61 -12.95 2.70 6.97
CA TYR A 61 -13.89 1.75 7.53
C TYR A 61 -14.63 2.41 8.70
N THR A 62 -15.81 1.92 9.03
CA THR A 62 -16.62 2.46 10.13
C THR A 62 -16.23 1.83 11.47
N ASP A 63 -16.48 2.51 12.59
CA ASP A 63 -16.24 1.97 13.94
C ASP A 63 -17.07 0.72 14.27
N ARG A 64 -18.12 0.44 13.48
CA ARG A 64 -18.90 -0.81 13.57
C ARG A 64 -18.25 -2.00 12.85
N ASN A 65 -17.23 -1.76 12.03
CA ASN A 65 -16.58 -2.75 11.15
C ASN A 65 -15.05 -2.75 11.34
N THR A 66 -14.59 -2.82 12.60
CA THR A 66 -13.16 -2.73 12.94
C THR A 66 -12.33 -3.90 12.42
N GLU A 67 -12.95 -5.04 12.13
CA GLU A 67 -12.33 -6.22 11.51
C GLU A 67 -11.75 -5.91 10.13
N ARG A 68 -12.35 -4.98 9.38
CA ARG A 68 -11.80 -4.48 8.10
C ARG A 68 -10.50 -3.73 8.32
N GLY A 69 -10.48 -2.84 9.32
CA GLY A 69 -9.29 -2.12 9.75
C GLY A 69 -8.17 -3.08 10.13
N LEU A 70 -8.46 -4.10 10.95
CA LEU A 70 -7.49 -5.13 11.34
C LEU A 70 -6.93 -5.89 10.13
N LYS A 71 -7.78 -6.26 9.17
CA LYS A 71 -7.34 -6.95 7.94
C LYS A 71 -6.37 -6.10 7.12
N ILE A 72 -6.63 -4.78 7.01
CA ILE A 72 -5.72 -3.86 6.33
C ILE A 72 -4.41 -3.68 7.10
N GLN A 73 -4.45 -3.56 8.44
CA GLN A 73 -3.22 -3.48 9.23
C GLN A 73 -2.35 -4.73 9.04
N LYS A 74 -2.95 -5.93 8.98
CA LYS A 74 -2.22 -7.19 8.68
C LYS A 74 -1.56 -7.17 7.30
N ILE A 75 -2.25 -6.64 6.28
CA ILE A 75 -1.68 -6.47 4.94
C ILE A 75 -0.46 -5.53 4.99
N ILE A 76 -0.61 -4.35 5.59
CA ILE A 76 0.46 -3.35 5.75
C ILE A 76 1.69 -3.99 6.42
N THR A 77 1.49 -4.63 7.58
CA THR A 77 2.61 -5.21 8.34
C THR A 77 3.24 -6.41 7.63
N SER A 78 2.46 -7.23 6.91
CA SER A 78 2.99 -8.34 6.11
C SER A 78 3.92 -7.91 4.97
N LEU A 79 3.78 -6.66 4.50
CA LEU A 79 4.66 -6.06 3.50
C LEU A 79 5.92 -5.43 4.12
N GLY A 80 6.04 -5.45 5.46
CA GLY A 80 7.13 -4.85 6.21
C GLY A 80 7.01 -3.33 6.34
N LEU A 81 5.78 -2.80 6.28
CA LEU A 81 5.49 -1.39 6.50
C LEU A 81 5.04 -1.14 7.93
N ILE A 82 5.40 0.02 8.48
CA ILE A 82 4.90 0.53 9.74
C ILE A 82 3.87 1.64 9.48
N ILE A 83 2.84 1.71 10.32
CA ILE A 83 1.89 2.83 10.35
C ILE A 83 2.48 3.88 11.29
N GLN A 84 2.98 4.97 10.73
CA GLN A 84 3.48 6.10 11.53
C GLN A 84 2.31 6.90 12.11
N GLU A 85 1.27 7.10 11.31
CA GLU A 85 0.09 7.84 11.73
C GLU A 85 -1.16 7.36 11.00
N LYS A 86 -2.32 7.53 11.65
CA LYS A 86 -3.65 7.35 11.07
C LYS A 86 -4.53 8.53 11.45
N ILE A 87 -4.74 9.43 10.51
CA ILE A 87 -5.58 10.63 10.72
C ILE A 87 -7.01 10.27 10.33
N ARG A 88 -7.92 10.26 11.32
CA ARG A 88 -9.30 9.81 11.11
C ARG A 88 -10.13 10.85 10.36
N GLY A 89 -10.96 10.38 9.43
CA GLY A 89 -11.92 11.23 8.70
C GLY A 89 -11.28 12.33 7.84
N PHE A 90 -10.04 12.11 7.39
CA PHE A 90 -9.24 13.10 6.66
C PHE A 90 -9.84 13.43 5.28
N ASN A 91 -10.36 12.43 4.55
CA ASN A 91 -10.97 12.65 3.24
C ASN A 91 -12.50 12.55 3.32
N GLU A 92 -13.19 13.41 2.58
CA GLU A 92 -14.63 13.37 2.36
C GLU A 92 -14.93 13.32 0.86
N TYR A 93 -15.86 12.44 0.46
CA TYR A 93 -16.13 12.12 -0.93
C TYR A 93 -17.60 12.36 -1.28
N HIS A 94 -17.85 12.97 -2.44
CA HIS A 94 -19.23 13.20 -2.89
C HIS A 94 -20.02 11.92 -3.24
N LYS A 95 -19.36 10.83 -3.66
CA LYS A 95 -20.04 9.64 -4.24
C LYS A 95 -19.68 8.29 -3.58
N ALA A 96 -18.97 8.27 -2.45
CA ALA A 96 -18.48 7.03 -1.82
C ALA A 96 -19.34 6.55 -0.63
N LYS A 97 -20.67 6.43 -0.82
CA LYS A 97 -21.60 6.11 0.28
C LYS A 97 -21.30 4.77 1.00
N SER A 98 -20.72 3.79 0.31
CA SER A 98 -20.37 2.46 0.85
C SER A 98 -19.34 2.48 1.99
N ILE A 99 -18.58 3.58 2.12
CA ILE A 99 -17.61 3.82 3.19
C ILE A 99 -18.06 4.97 4.11
N GLY A 100 -19.33 5.36 4.04
CA GLY A 100 -19.83 6.55 4.74
C GLY A 100 -19.30 7.86 4.15
N SER A 101 -18.89 7.84 2.88
CA SER A 101 -18.32 8.99 2.17
C SER A 101 -17.07 9.58 2.82
N LYS A 102 -16.39 8.85 3.70
CA LYS A 102 -15.17 9.32 4.38
C LYS A 102 -14.10 8.24 4.40
N SER A 103 -12.83 8.65 4.37
CA SER A 103 -11.71 7.77 4.63
C SER A 103 -10.73 8.39 5.61
N ASP A 104 -9.96 7.53 6.25
CA ASP A 104 -8.80 7.95 7.04
C ASP A 104 -7.60 8.11 6.10
N LEU A 105 -6.61 8.87 6.53
CA LEU A 105 -5.30 8.96 5.90
C LEU A 105 -4.29 8.16 6.72
N TYR A 106 -3.69 7.15 6.10
CA TYR A 106 -2.60 6.38 6.67
C TYR A 106 -1.27 6.92 6.17
N ILE A 107 -0.37 7.22 7.09
CA ILE A 107 1.02 7.55 6.79
C ILE A 107 1.86 6.33 7.12
N LEU A 108 2.43 5.72 6.07
CA LEU A 108 3.18 4.48 6.17
C LEU A 108 4.64 4.71 5.79
N GLN A 109 5.54 3.95 6.41
CA GLN A 109 6.96 3.96 6.10
C GLN A 109 7.47 2.52 5.95
N PRO A 110 8.36 2.23 4.99
CA PRO A 110 8.95 0.91 4.89
C PRO A 110 10.02 0.69 5.97
N THR A 111 10.16 -0.56 6.41
CA THR A 111 11.18 -0.98 7.38
C THR A 111 12.20 -1.91 6.70
N PRO A 112 13.36 -2.19 7.33
CA PRO A 112 14.30 -3.19 6.83
C PRO A 112 13.70 -4.60 6.64
N GLN A 113 12.53 -4.86 7.24
CA GLN A 113 11.76 -6.10 7.07
C GLN A 113 10.93 -6.14 5.79
N VAL A 114 11.01 -5.12 4.93
CA VAL A 114 10.29 -5.06 3.67
C VAL A 114 10.41 -6.36 2.87
N ASN A 115 9.26 -6.86 2.41
CA ASN A 115 9.16 -8.09 1.65
C ASN A 115 9.55 -7.84 0.19
N ILE A 116 10.85 -7.75 -0.07
CA ILE A 116 11.38 -7.53 -1.43
C ILE A 116 10.93 -8.62 -2.42
N ARG A 117 10.75 -9.85 -1.94
CA ARG A 117 10.30 -10.97 -2.78
C ARG A 117 8.88 -10.74 -3.31
N SER A 118 7.96 -10.21 -2.50
CA SER A 118 6.60 -9.91 -2.98
C SER A 118 6.63 -8.81 -4.05
N LEU A 119 7.51 -7.82 -3.91
CA LEU A 119 7.72 -6.76 -4.91
C LEU A 119 8.27 -7.35 -6.21
N ASP A 120 9.30 -8.18 -6.14
CA ASP A 120 9.96 -8.72 -7.33
C ASP A 120 9.06 -9.72 -8.09
N ILE A 121 8.20 -10.49 -7.41
CA ILE A 121 7.21 -11.39 -8.03
C ILE A 121 6.10 -10.58 -8.71
N ALA A 122 5.64 -9.50 -8.05
CA ALA A 122 4.55 -8.69 -8.55
C ALA A 122 4.93 -7.87 -9.81
N LYS A 123 6.22 -7.77 -10.15
CA LYS A 123 6.73 -7.09 -11.35
C LYS A 123 6.11 -7.56 -12.69
N SER A 124 5.34 -8.65 -12.73
CA SER A 124 4.55 -8.99 -13.93
C SER A 124 3.28 -8.12 -14.02
N TYR A 125 3.29 -7.20 -14.99
CA TYR A 125 2.21 -6.29 -15.42
C TYR A 125 1.66 -5.29 -14.37
N PHE A 126 1.89 -4.00 -14.66
CA PHE A 126 1.43 -2.85 -13.87
C PHE A 126 -0.11 -2.68 -13.90
N TYR A 127 -0.82 -3.41 -14.77
CA TYR A 127 -2.27 -3.45 -14.85
C TYR A 127 -2.74 -4.86 -15.24
N THR A 128 -3.03 -5.70 -14.26
CA THR A 128 -3.97 -6.80 -14.43
C THR A 128 -4.66 -7.02 -13.09
N GLY A 129 -6.00 -7.00 -13.08
CA GLY A 129 -6.75 -7.41 -11.90
C GLY A 129 -6.27 -8.80 -11.48
N GLN A 130 -5.87 -8.94 -10.21
CA GLN A 130 -5.59 -10.26 -9.67
C GLN A 130 -6.93 -10.99 -9.60
N LYS A 131 -7.10 -12.07 -10.39
CA LYS A 131 -8.22 -12.99 -10.21
C LYS A 131 -8.11 -13.59 -8.80
N GLU A 132 -9.21 -13.59 -8.06
CA GLU A 132 -9.28 -14.25 -6.75
C GLU A 132 -8.82 -15.70 -6.88
N LYS A 133 -7.77 -16.06 -6.14
CA LYS A 133 -7.59 -17.47 -5.77
C LYS A 133 -8.61 -17.74 -4.67
N ARG A 134 -9.63 -18.55 -4.99
CA ARG A 134 -10.53 -19.11 -3.98
C ARG A 134 -9.66 -19.79 -2.92
N MET A 135 -9.83 -19.40 -1.66
CA MET A 135 -9.29 -20.18 -0.55
C MET A 135 -10.03 -21.52 -0.53
N PRO A 136 -9.34 -22.66 -0.37
CA PRO A 136 -10.02 -23.93 -0.15
C PRO A 136 -10.83 -23.84 1.15
N GLU A 137 -12.03 -24.41 1.11
CA GLU A 137 -12.96 -24.54 2.25
C GLU A 137 -12.32 -25.29 3.43
#